data_AF-A0A7L8H6X5-F1
#
_entry.id   AF-A0A7L8H6X5-F1
#
_cell.length_a   1.000
_cell.length_b   1.000
_cell.length_c   1.000
_cell.angle_alpha   90.00
_cell.angle_beta   90.00
_cell.angle_gamma   90.00
#
_symmetry.space_group_name_H-M   'P 1'
#
loop_
_entity.id
_entity.type
_entity.pdbx_description
1 polymer ?
#
loop_
_entity_poly.entity_id
_entity_poly.type
_entity_poly.pdbx_seq_one_letter_code
_entity_poly.pdbx_strand_id
1 'polypeptide(L)'
;KSNIGHLDAAAGVVGLIKVALSMRHGTLPASLNFAQPHPAIPMDAWKLRVNTATAPWPDGERIAGVSSFGIGGTNCHLVVADHTASGTPDPALPAPGVPTSAEPRSSASPVPVLVSAASPAALRAQAERLRLRVESDPDLRPLDVGWSTVTTRSALKHRAVVVAADRAELLDGLAALAAGEVTANVVTGADTAPSGVVWVFPGQGSQWPGMALGLWESSPVFAARMAECERLLGDMADWSLREVLGDEASLERVDVVQPALFAVLVSLAEVWRSVGLVPDAVIGHSQGEIAAACAAGMISLEDGLRLVLRRSEAIATGLSGRGG
;
A
#
# COMPACT_ATOMS: atom_id res chain seq x y z
N LYS A 1 -14.24 -37.62 -1.18
CA LYS A 1 -15.57 -38.28 -1.15
C LYS A 1 -15.94 -38.76 0.25
N SER A 2 -15.10 -39.56 0.91
CA SER A 2 -15.34 -40.03 2.30
C SER A 2 -15.74 -38.93 3.30
N ASN A 3 -15.27 -37.69 3.13
CA ASN A 3 -15.54 -36.59 4.05
C ASN A 3 -16.74 -35.71 3.64
N ILE A 4 -17.03 -35.57 2.34
CA ILE A 4 -17.93 -34.54 1.81
C ILE A 4 -18.88 -35.05 0.71
N GLY A 5 -18.96 -36.37 0.53
CA GLY A 5 -19.77 -37.00 -0.53
C GLY A 5 -19.17 -36.89 -1.94
N HIS A 6 -19.97 -37.29 -2.93
CA HIS A 6 -19.65 -37.14 -4.35
C HIS A 6 -20.32 -35.87 -4.87
N LEU A 7 -19.51 -34.90 -5.31
CA LEU A 7 -19.97 -33.61 -5.82
C LEU A 7 -20.08 -33.60 -7.36
N ASP A 8 -20.38 -34.76 -7.94
CA ASP A 8 -20.52 -34.97 -9.39
C ASP A 8 -19.45 -34.26 -10.22
N ALA A 9 -19.83 -33.24 -10.99
CA ALA A 9 -18.95 -32.45 -11.85
C ALA A 9 -17.78 -31.80 -11.10
N ALA A 10 -17.92 -31.48 -9.82
CA ALA A 10 -16.85 -30.88 -9.01
C ALA A 10 -15.94 -31.92 -8.33
N ALA A 11 -16.24 -33.22 -8.44
CA ALA A 11 -15.51 -34.25 -7.69
C ALA A 11 -14.01 -34.31 -8.04
N GLY A 12 -13.66 -34.08 -9.31
CA GLY A 12 -12.27 -34.06 -9.77
C GLY A 12 -11.48 -32.88 -9.18
N VAL A 13 -11.99 -31.66 -9.33
CA VAL A 13 -11.32 -30.44 -8.83
C VAL A 13 -11.22 -30.43 -7.31
N VAL A 14 -12.20 -30.98 -6.59
CA VAL A 14 -12.09 -31.09 -5.13
C VAL A 14 -11.03 -32.11 -4.70
N GLY A 15 -10.83 -33.17 -5.47
CA GLY A 15 -9.67 -34.07 -5.30
C GLY A 15 -8.34 -33.32 -5.46
N LEU A 16 -8.25 -32.45 -6.48
CA LEU A 16 -7.08 -31.60 -6.70
C LEU A 16 -6.86 -30.59 -5.57
N ILE A 17 -7.91 -29.92 -5.07
CA ILE A 17 -7.84 -29.00 -3.93
C ILE A 17 -7.31 -29.72 -2.68
N LYS A 18 -7.80 -30.95 -2.40
CA LYS A 18 -7.28 -31.78 -1.30
C LYS A 18 -5.77 -31.99 -1.46
N VAL A 19 -5.32 -32.38 -2.64
CA VAL A 19 -3.90 -32.64 -2.91
C VAL A 19 -3.05 -31.36 -2.73
N ALA A 20 -3.48 -30.25 -3.32
CA ALA A 20 -2.77 -28.97 -3.22
C ALA A 20 -2.63 -28.49 -1.76
N LEU A 21 -3.71 -28.58 -0.97
CA LEU A 21 -3.67 -28.25 0.45
C LEU A 21 -2.78 -29.23 1.23
N SER A 22 -2.86 -30.52 0.95
CA SER A 22 -2.01 -31.53 1.60
C SER A 22 -0.53 -31.32 1.33
N MET A 23 -0.14 -30.92 0.11
CA MET A 23 1.24 -30.55 -0.23
C MET A 23 1.66 -29.28 0.51
N ARG A 24 0.85 -28.21 0.45
CA ARG A 24 1.12 -26.94 1.15
C ARG A 24 1.35 -27.12 2.65
N HIS A 25 0.55 -27.96 3.29
CA HIS A 25 0.62 -28.22 4.73
C HIS A 25 1.51 -29.42 5.09
N GLY A 26 2.13 -30.09 4.11
CA GLY A 26 2.94 -31.29 4.34
C GLY A 26 2.21 -32.38 5.12
N THR A 27 0.89 -32.54 4.91
CA THR A 27 0.03 -33.42 5.73
C THR A 27 -1.01 -34.14 4.87
N LEU A 28 -1.16 -35.44 5.06
CA LEU A 28 -2.18 -36.27 4.42
C LEU A 28 -3.36 -36.49 5.37
N PRO A 29 -4.57 -35.97 5.05
CA PRO A 29 -5.75 -36.19 5.88
C PRO A 29 -6.31 -37.60 5.71
N ALA A 30 -6.95 -38.10 6.76
CA ALA A 30 -7.59 -39.41 6.77
C ALA A 30 -8.72 -39.54 5.73
N SER A 31 -8.77 -40.70 5.07
CA SER A 31 -9.97 -41.22 4.41
C SER A 31 -10.85 -41.88 5.47
N LEU A 32 -12.07 -41.38 5.61
CA LEU A 32 -13.05 -41.86 6.58
C LEU A 32 -13.78 -43.12 6.08
N ASN A 33 -14.42 -43.84 7.00
CA ASN A 33 -15.29 -44.99 6.73
C ASN A 33 -14.58 -46.16 6.01
N PHE A 34 -13.30 -46.38 6.31
CA PHE A 34 -12.53 -47.51 5.83
C PHE A 34 -12.12 -48.41 6.99
N ALA A 35 -12.48 -49.69 6.94
CA ALA A 35 -12.10 -50.69 7.94
C ALA A 35 -11.17 -51.77 7.36
N GLN A 36 -11.59 -52.41 6.27
CA GLN A 36 -10.79 -53.39 5.54
C GLN A 36 -11.02 -53.24 4.02
N PRO A 37 -10.01 -53.54 3.18
CA PRO A 37 -10.17 -53.49 1.72
C PRO A 37 -11.08 -54.62 1.21
N HIS A 38 -11.65 -54.44 0.03
CA HIS A 38 -12.42 -55.50 -0.63
C HIS A 38 -11.50 -56.69 -1.00
N PRO A 39 -11.87 -57.95 -0.74
CA PRO A 39 -10.99 -59.12 -0.94
C PRO A 39 -10.44 -59.30 -2.37
N ALA A 40 -11.19 -58.83 -3.38
CA ALA A 40 -10.76 -58.87 -4.77
C ALA A 40 -9.70 -57.81 -5.16
N ILE A 41 -9.33 -56.90 -4.25
CA ILE A 41 -8.32 -55.85 -4.49
C ILE A 41 -7.01 -56.27 -3.80
N PRO A 42 -5.98 -56.68 -4.54
CA PRO A 42 -4.72 -57.16 -3.98
C PRO A 42 -3.81 -55.98 -3.56
N MET A 43 -4.20 -55.27 -2.50
CA MET A 43 -3.57 -54.03 -2.03
C MET A 43 -2.05 -54.18 -1.82
N ASP A 44 -1.61 -55.25 -1.16
CA ASP A 44 -0.19 -55.50 -0.86
C ASP A 44 0.63 -55.74 -2.14
N ALA A 45 0.09 -56.50 -3.09
CA ALA A 45 0.75 -56.76 -4.37
C ALA A 45 0.93 -55.47 -5.19
N TRP A 46 -0.03 -54.54 -5.09
CA TRP A 46 0.03 -53.24 -5.76
C TRP A 46 0.72 -52.15 -4.93
N LYS A 47 1.21 -52.49 -3.73
CA LYS A 47 1.83 -51.55 -2.78
C LYS A 47 0.93 -50.35 -2.45
N LEU A 48 -0.39 -50.59 -2.37
CA LEU A 48 -1.39 -49.57 -2.04
C LEU A 48 -1.79 -49.67 -0.58
N ARG A 49 -1.99 -48.50 0.06
CA ARG A 49 -2.60 -48.40 1.38
C ARG A 49 -3.61 -47.27 1.42
N VAL A 50 -4.67 -47.43 2.20
CA VAL A 50 -5.60 -46.33 2.49
C VAL A 50 -5.08 -45.56 3.70
N ASN A 51 -4.93 -44.24 3.57
CA ASN A 51 -4.54 -43.38 4.68
C ASN A 51 -5.73 -43.18 5.63
N THR A 52 -5.75 -43.85 6.78
CA THR A 52 -6.90 -43.85 7.73
C THR A 52 -6.74 -42.88 8.89
N ALA A 53 -5.56 -42.27 9.05
CA ALA A 53 -5.27 -41.27 10.06
C ALA A 53 -4.60 -40.04 9.42
N THR A 54 -4.78 -38.86 10.01
CA THR A 54 -4.04 -37.67 9.58
C THR A 54 -2.57 -37.87 9.94
N ALA A 55 -1.70 -37.79 8.95
CA ALA A 55 -0.27 -38.06 9.12
C ALA A 55 0.58 -37.07 8.31
N PRO A 56 1.84 -36.84 8.68
CA PRO A 56 2.78 -36.10 7.85
C PRO A 56 2.85 -36.69 6.44
N TRP A 57 3.05 -35.83 5.45
CA TRP A 57 3.38 -36.27 4.10
C TRP A 57 4.74 -36.98 4.14
N PRO A 58 4.89 -38.17 3.53
CA PRO A 58 6.16 -38.91 3.55
C PRO A 58 7.34 -38.11 3.01
N ASP A 59 8.54 -38.36 3.54
CA ASP A 59 9.76 -37.71 3.08
C ASP A 59 10.05 -38.02 1.60
N GLY A 60 10.62 -37.04 0.89
CA GLY A 60 10.97 -37.13 -0.53
C GLY A 60 10.14 -36.21 -1.43
N GLU A 61 10.15 -36.50 -2.72
CA GLU A 61 9.41 -35.71 -3.70
C GLU A 61 7.90 -35.82 -3.47
N ARG A 62 7.24 -34.68 -3.30
CA ARG A 62 5.80 -34.63 -3.07
C ARG A 62 5.08 -34.69 -4.41
N ILE A 63 4.80 -35.90 -4.88
CA ILE A 63 3.99 -36.19 -6.06
C ILE A 63 2.69 -36.89 -5.65
N ALA A 64 1.58 -36.54 -6.28
CA ALA A 64 0.30 -37.23 -6.11
C ALA A 64 -0.48 -37.35 -7.42
N GLY A 65 -1.20 -38.46 -7.55
CA GLY A 65 -2.16 -38.69 -8.62
C GLY A 65 -3.58 -38.28 -8.21
N VAL A 66 -4.31 -37.61 -9.10
CA VAL A 66 -5.75 -37.34 -8.95
C VAL A 66 -6.49 -37.97 -10.12
N SER A 67 -7.35 -38.96 -9.84
CA SER A 67 -8.15 -39.64 -10.85
C SER A 67 -9.64 -39.27 -10.75
N SER A 68 -10.28 -39.06 -11.90
CA SER A 68 -11.73 -38.86 -12.01
C SER A 68 -12.28 -39.65 -13.19
N PHE A 69 -13.30 -40.47 -12.92
CA PHE A 69 -13.91 -41.38 -13.90
C PHE A 69 -15.38 -41.04 -14.03
N GLY A 70 -15.78 -40.52 -15.19
CA GLY A 70 -17.17 -40.12 -15.47
C GLY A 70 -18.03 -41.32 -15.84
N ILE A 71 -19.34 -41.25 -15.53
CA ILE A 71 -20.29 -42.32 -15.86
C ILE A 71 -20.38 -42.60 -17.37
N GLY A 72 -20.10 -41.61 -18.21
CA GLY A 72 -20.03 -41.76 -19.67
C GLY A 72 -18.76 -42.45 -20.20
N GLY A 73 -17.86 -42.90 -19.32
CA GLY A 73 -16.63 -43.61 -19.70
C GLY A 73 -15.40 -42.73 -19.93
N THR A 74 -15.55 -41.41 -19.93
CA THR A 74 -14.41 -40.48 -20.01
C THR A 74 -13.63 -40.47 -18.71
N ASN A 75 -12.33 -40.74 -18.81
CA ASN A 75 -11.41 -40.81 -17.69
C ASN A 75 -10.39 -39.67 -17.76
N CYS A 76 -10.08 -39.07 -16.61
CA CYS A 76 -9.04 -38.07 -16.46
C CYS A 76 -8.11 -38.44 -15.30
N HIS A 77 -6.81 -38.29 -15.50
CA HIS A 77 -5.80 -38.48 -14.47
C HIS A 77 -4.80 -37.32 -14.52
N LEU A 78 -4.55 -36.71 -13.37
CA LEU A 78 -3.56 -35.65 -13.19
C LEU A 78 -2.42 -36.16 -12.31
N VAL A 79 -1.20 -35.83 -12.69
CA VAL A 79 -0.02 -35.95 -11.83
C VAL A 79 0.31 -34.55 -11.33
N VAL A 80 0.33 -34.38 -10.02
CA VAL A 80 0.58 -33.11 -9.34
C VAL A 80 1.90 -33.25 -8.58
N ALA A 81 2.78 -32.27 -8.70
CA ALA A 81 4.01 -32.19 -7.93
C ALA A 81 4.03 -30.86 -7.16
N ASP A 82 4.67 -30.86 -5.99
CA ASP A 82 4.91 -29.64 -5.23
C ASP A 82 5.82 -28.69 -6.03
N HIS A 83 5.44 -27.42 -6.12
CA HIS A 83 6.21 -26.39 -6.83
C HIS A 83 7.67 -26.25 -6.33
N THR A 84 7.92 -26.56 -5.05
CA THR A 84 9.27 -26.52 -4.46
C THR A 84 10.15 -27.71 -4.85
N ALA A 85 9.57 -28.80 -5.34
CA ALA A 85 10.30 -30.01 -5.73
C ALA A 85 11.17 -29.79 -6.98
N SER A 86 10.87 -28.77 -7.78
CA SER A 86 11.53 -28.53 -9.06
C SER A 86 12.96 -27.99 -8.94
N GLY A 87 13.40 -27.49 -7.77
CA GLY A 87 14.73 -26.87 -7.61
C GLY A 87 14.97 -25.62 -8.48
N THR A 88 14.13 -25.37 -9.48
CA THR A 88 13.91 -24.07 -10.06
C THR A 88 13.46 -23.17 -8.92
N PRO A 89 14.22 -22.09 -8.64
CA PRO A 89 13.66 -20.98 -7.91
C PRO A 89 12.30 -20.69 -8.53
N ASP A 90 11.30 -20.40 -7.71
CA ASP A 90 10.13 -19.63 -8.16
C ASP A 90 10.68 -18.59 -9.16
N PRO A 91 10.06 -18.33 -10.33
CA PRO A 91 10.26 -17.04 -10.97
C PRO A 91 9.80 -16.01 -9.95
N ALA A 92 10.69 -15.71 -9.02
CA ALA A 92 10.65 -14.54 -8.20
C ALA A 92 10.40 -13.47 -9.24
N LEU A 93 9.21 -12.87 -9.17
CA LEU A 93 9.12 -11.44 -9.38
C LEU A 93 10.44 -10.90 -8.85
N PRO A 94 11.30 -10.35 -9.72
CA PRO A 94 12.74 -10.24 -9.48
C PRO A 94 12.92 -9.85 -8.03
N ALA A 95 13.53 -10.73 -7.23
CA ALA A 95 13.86 -10.40 -5.86
C ALA A 95 14.59 -9.06 -5.97
N PRO A 96 14.02 -7.94 -5.45
CA PRO A 96 14.72 -6.67 -5.50
C PRO A 96 16.04 -6.99 -4.82
N GLY A 97 17.16 -6.83 -5.54
CA GLY A 97 18.47 -7.22 -5.06
C GLY A 97 18.58 -6.74 -3.62
N VAL A 98 18.50 -7.67 -2.68
CA VAL A 98 18.48 -7.34 -1.26
C VAL A 98 19.91 -6.89 -0.99
N PRO A 99 20.17 -5.60 -0.68
CA PRO A 99 21.37 -5.30 0.05
C PRO A 99 21.19 -6.08 1.36
N THR A 100 22.03 -7.09 1.58
CA THR A 100 22.12 -7.80 2.85
C THR A 100 22.68 -6.84 3.90
N SER A 101 21.83 -5.89 4.29
CA SER A 101 21.95 -4.92 5.36
C SER A 101 20.62 -4.15 5.42
N ALA A 102 19.50 -4.87 5.53
CA ALA A 102 18.29 -4.25 6.02
C ALA A 102 18.44 -4.16 7.55
N GLU A 103 19.10 -3.09 8.01
CA GLU A 103 18.82 -2.59 9.34
C GLU A 103 17.29 -2.53 9.49
N PRO A 104 16.73 -2.85 10.67
CA PRO A 104 15.31 -2.62 10.91
C PRO A 104 15.07 -1.14 10.60
N ARG A 105 14.33 -0.84 9.52
CA ARG A 105 13.92 0.53 9.20
C ARG A 105 13.05 0.99 10.36
N SER A 106 13.68 1.62 11.35
CA SER A 106 13.11 1.94 12.66
C SER A 106 12.39 3.28 12.64
N SER A 107 11.61 3.53 11.59
CA SER A 107 10.57 4.55 11.65
C SER A 107 9.29 3.92 11.09
N ALA A 108 8.29 3.85 11.96
CA ALA A 108 6.95 3.40 11.62
C ALA A 108 6.30 4.43 10.68
N SER A 109 6.69 4.43 9.40
CA SER A 109 6.05 5.27 8.40
C SER A 109 4.59 4.81 8.24
N PRO A 110 3.61 5.71 8.35
CA PRO A 110 2.22 5.35 8.16
C PRO A 110 1.98 4.69 6.81
N VAL A 111 1.34 3.52 6.81
CA VAL A 111 1.00 2.76 5.62
C VAL A 111 -0.49 2.93 5.29
N PRO A 112 -0.85 3.30 4.05
CA PRO A 112 -2.23 3.27 3.62
C PRO A 112 -2.66 1.83 3.30
N VAL A 113 -3.69 1.34 3.98
CA VAL A 113 -4.33 0.04 3.71
C VAL A 113 -5.69 0.28 3.05
N LEU A 114 -5.81 -0.13 1.79
CA LEU A 114 -7.02 0.07 0.99
C LEU A 114 -8.00 -1.07 1.22
N VAL A 115 -9.25 -0.74 1.51
CA VAL A 115 -10.37 -1.68 1.53
C VAL A 115 -11.38 -1.22 0.48
N SER A 116 -11.85 -2.13 -0.37
CA SER A 116 -12.91 -1.80 -1.32
C SER A 116 -13.96 -2.90 -1.46
N ALA A 117 -15.17 -2.50 -1.81
CA ALA A 117 -16.30 -3.40 -2.02
C ALA A 117 -17.36 -2.83 -2.99
N ALA A 118 -18.27 -3.70 -3.44
CA ALA A 118 -19.36 -3.33 -4.35
C ALA A 118 -20.52 -2.59 -3.66
N SER A 119 -20.59 -2.60 -2.32
CA SER A 119 -21.61 -1.89 -1.54
C SER A 119 -21.05 -1.43 -0.18
N PRO A 120 -21.69 -0.46 0.50
CA PRO A 120 -21.25 -0.03 1.83
C PRO A 120 -21.28 -1.16 2.87
N ALA A 121 -22.28 -2.04 2.84
CA ALA A 121 -22.36 -3.19 3.74
C ALA A 121 -21.24 -4.21 3.47
N ALA A 122 -20.92 -4.44 2.19
CA ALA A 122 -19.81 -5.32 1.82
C ALA A 122 -18.44 -4.72 2.18
N LEU A 123 -18.31 -3.38 2.21
CA LEU A 123 -17.10 -2.69 2.65
C LEU A 123 -16.83 -2.96 4.13
N ARG A 124 -17.85 -2.79 4.98
CA ARG A 124 -17.77 -3.11 6.41
C ARG A 124 -17.44 -4.58 6.65
N ALA A 125 -18.10 -5.48 5.93
CA ALA A 125 -17.80 -6.92 6.03
C ALA A 125 -16.38 -7.27 5.55
N GLN A 126 -15.85 -6.56 4.55
CA GLN A 126 -14.47 -6.75 4.09
C GLN A 126 -13.46 -6.23 5.11
N ALA A 127 -13.74 -5.10 5.76
CA ALA A 127 -12.92 -4.58 6.85
C ALA A 127 -12.82 -5.59 8.00
N GLU A 128 -13.95 -6.16 8.42
CA GLU A 128 -13.96 -7.18 9.48
C GLU A 128 -13.20 -8.45 9.10
N ARG A 129 -13.36 -8.94 7.86
CA ARG A 129 -12.57 -10.09 7.37
C ARG A 129 -11.07 -9.81 7.37
N LEU A 130 -10.68 -8.59 6.98
CA LEU A 130 -9.27 -8.19 6.99
C LEU A 130 -8.75 -8.06 8.43
N ARG A 131 -9.54 -7.49 9.34
CA ARG A 131 -9.23 -7.40 10.77
C ARG A 131 -8.96 -8.78 11.35
N LEU A 132 -9.86 -9.73 11.16
CA LEU A 132 -9.71 -11.11 11.63
C LEU A 132 -8.49 -11.81 11.03
N ARG A 133 -8.15 -11.54 9.76
CA ARG A 133 -6.94 -12.10 9.12
C ARG A 133 -5.65 -11.55 9.70
N VAL A 134 -5.61 -10.25 10.01
CA VAL A 134 -4.46 -9.60 10.68
C VAL A 134 -4.37 -10.07 12.13
N GLU A 135 -5.51 -10.23 12.80
CA GLU A 135 -5.58 -10.72 14.18
C GLU A 135 -5.06 -12.16 14.31
N SER A 136 -5.39 -13.03 13.35
CA SER A 136 -5.00 -14.45 13.36
C SER A 136 -3.51 -14.71 13.13
N ASP A 137 -2.72 -13.67 12.79
CA ASP A 137 -1.34 -13.80 12.35
C ASP A 137 -0.51 -12.59 12.82
N PRO A 138 0.14 -12.72 13.99
CA PRO A 138 0.93 -11.64 14.59
C PRO A 138 2.07 -11.14 13.71
N ASP A 139 2.54 -11.95 12.77
CA ASP A 139 3.67 -11.63 11.89
C ASP A 139 3.27 -10.77 10.68
N LEU A 140 1.96 -10.58 10.42
CA LEU A 140 1.49 -9.69 9.37
C LEU A 140 1.74 -8.23 9.72
N ARG A 141 2.68 -7.61 8.99
CA ARG A 141 3.00 -6.20 9.13
C ARG A 141 2.02 -5.34 8.31
N PRO A 142 1.67 -4.12 8.77
CA PRO A 142 0.84 -3.20 8.01
C PRO A 142 1.33 -2.96 6.57
N LEU A 143 2.65 -2.92 6.36
CA LEU A 143 3.25 -2.78 5.03
C LEU A 143 2.86 -3.90 4.07
N ASP A 144 2.94 -5.16 4.51
CA ASP A 144 2.62 -6.31 3.67
C ASP A 144 1.12 -6.37 3.35
N VAL A 145 0.29 -5.98 4.32
CA VAL A 145 -1.16 -5.86 4.16
C VAL A 145 -1.49 -4.76 3.15
N GLY A 146 -0.96 -3.55 3.36
CA GLY A 146 -1.16 -2.40 2.46
C GLY A 146 -0.75 -2.71 1.03
N TRP A 147 0.46 -3.23 0.84
CA TRP A 147 0.95 -3.67 -0.48
C TRP A 147 0.01 -4.68 -1.14
N SER A 148 -0.40 -5.71 -0.41
CA SER A 148 -1.28 -6.75 -0.92
C SER A 148 -2.67 -6.20 -1.30
N THR A 149 -3.21 -5.26 -0.52
CA THR A 149 -4.52 -4.67 -0.80
C THR A 149 -4.56 -3.84 -2.08
N VAL A 150 -3.43 -3.29 -2.52
CA VAL A 150 -3.36 -2.50 -3.75
C VAL A 150 -2.95 -3.35 -4.96
N THR A 151 -2.04 -4.32 -4.78
CA THR A 151 -1.45 -5.08 -5.90
C THR A 151 -2.16 -6.38 -6.23
N THR A 152 -2.95 -6.94 -5.29
CA THR A 152 -3.55 -8.29 -5.44
C THR A 152 -5.08 -8.28 -5.35
N ARG A 153 -5.72 -7.11 -5.29
CA ARG A 153 -7.17 -6.96 -5.16
C ARG A 153 -7.68 -5.95 -6.17
N SER A 154 -8.88 -6.21 -6.70
CA SER A 154 -9.59 -5.25 -7.53
C SER A 154 -10.01 -4.02 -6.73
N ALA A 155 -9.86 -2.82 -7.30
CA ALA A 155 -10.41 -1.60 -6.74
C ALA A 155 -11.89 -1.47 -7.12
N LEU A 156 -12.78 -1.53 -6.12
CA LEU A 156 -14.24 -1.45 -6.31
C LEU A 156 -14.78 -0.06 -5.96
N LYS A 157 -16.10 0.14 -6.20
CA LYS A 157 -16.77 1.44 -6.09
C LYS A 157 -16.71 2.05 -4.69
N HIS A 158 -17.00 1.29 -3.64
CA HIS A 158 -16.96 1.79 -2.27
C HIS A 158 -15.56 1.51 -1.72
N ARG A 159 -14.88 2.54 -1.23
CA ARG A 159 -13.48 2.50 -0.82
C ARG A 159 -13.32 3.07 0.58
N ALA A 160 -12.34 2.55 1.29
CA ALA A 160 -11.81 3.14 2.51
C ALA A 160 -10.31 2.96 2.55
N VAL A 161 -9.61 3.92 3.14
CA VAL A 161 -8.17 3.84 3.42
C VAL A 161 -8.00 3.97 4.93
N VAL A 162 -7.38 2.96 5.53
CA VAL A 162 -6.89 3.01 6.92
C VAL A 162 -5.42 3.39 6.85
N VAL A 163 -5.04 4.51 7.44
CA VAL A 163 -3.63 4.92 7.58
C VAL A 163 -3.13 4.44 8.93
N ALA A 164 -2.12 3.57 8.93
CA ALA A 164 -1.62 2.94 10.16
C ALA A 164 -0.10 2.89 10.18
N ALA A 165 0.52 3.42 11.22
CA ALA A 165 1.96 3.31 11.49
C ALA A 165 2.33 1.92 12.03
N ASP A 166 1.41 1.29 12.76
CA ASP A 166 1.63 -0.02 13.36
C ASP A 166 0.40 -0.93 13.28
N ARG A 167 0.55 -2.13 13.84
CA ARG A 167 -0.48 -3.17 13.81
C ARG A 167 -1.69 -2.81 14.69
N ALA A 168 -1.49 -2.09 15.79
CA ALA A 168 -2.59 -1.69 16.67
C ALA A 168 -3.48 -0.67 15.97
N GLU A 169 -2.88 0.37 15.37
CA GLU A 169 -3.59 1.38 14.59
C GLU A 169 -4.36 0.77 13.41
N LEU A 170 -3.77 -0.25 12.75
CA LEU A 170 -4.44 -0.97 11.67
C LEU A 170 -5.67 -1.73 12.17
N LEU A 171 -5.56 -2.46 13.27
CA LEU A 171 -6.67 -3.22 13.84
C LEU A 171 -7.79 -2.29 14.32
N ASP A 172 -7.45 -1.20 14.99
CA ASP A 172 -8.40 -0.19 15.46
C ASP A 172 -9.12 0.49 14.29
N GLY A 173 -8.38 0.91 13.26
CA GLY A 173 -8.98 1.50 12.07
C GLY A 173 -9.87 0.53 11.28
N LEU A 174 -9.50 -0.75 11.18
CA LEU A 174 -10.35 -1.77 10.56
C LEU A 174 -11.61 -2.07 11.40
N ALA A 175 -11.50 -2.05 12.73
CA ALA A 175 -12.64 -2.20 13.62
C ALA A 175 -13.62 -1.02 13.48
N ALA A 176 -13.12 0.21 13.52
CA ALA A 176 -13.92 1.41 13.30
C ALA A 176 -14.62 1.38 11.94
N LEU A 177 -13.89 1.02 10.87
CA LEU A 177 -14.47 0.87 9.54
C LEU A 177 -15.56 -0.22 9.48
N ALA A 178 -15.35 -1.36 10.15
CA ALA A 178 -16.34 -2.43 10.23
C ALA A 178 -17.60 -2.01 11.00
N ALA A 179 -17.45 -1.19 12.05
CA ALA A 179 -18.55 -0.62 12.82
C ALA A 179 -19.26 0.54 12.11
N GLY A 180 -18.60 1.16 11.11
CA GLY A 180 -19.09 2.38 10.45
C GLY A 180 -18.86 3.64 11.29
N GLU A 181 -17.86 3.62 12.15
CA GLU A 181 -17.46 4.74 13.00
C GLU A 181 -16.51 5.68 12.25
N VAL A 182 -16.49 6.95 12.67
CA VAL A 182 -15.62 7.97 12.11
C VAL A 182 -14.38 8.12 13.00
N THR A 183 -13.20 7.87 12.45
CA THR A 183 -11.92 8.09 13.11
C THR A 183 -10.98 8.88 12.21
N ALA A 184 -9.99 9.56 12.81
CA ALA A 184 -9.06 10.42 12.08
C ALA A 184 -8.20 9.67 11.05
N ASN A 185 -7.93 8.38 11.29
CA ASN A 185 -7.08 7.55 10.45
C ASN A 185 -7.85 6.72 9.40
N VAL A 186 -9.17 6.87 9.31
CA VAL A 186 -10.02 6.16 8.35
C VAL A 186 -10.71 7.16 7.44
N VAL A 187 -10.38 7.11 6.15
CA VAL A 187 -11.03 7.92 5.12
C VAL A 187 -11.91 7.01 4.28
N THR A 188 -13.19 7.33 4.16
CA THR A 188 -14.13 6.58 3.29
C THR A 188 -14.54 7.42 2.09
N GLY A 189 -14.82 6.76 0.98
CA GLY A 189 -15.26 7.40 -0.24
C GLY A 189 -16.00 6.43 -1.15
N ALA A 190 -16.76 6.97 -2.09
CA ALA A 190 -17.33 6.22 -3.19
C ALA A 190 -16.81 6.81 -4.48
N ASP A 191 -16.49 5.94 -5.43
CA ASP A 191 -16.04 6.35 -6.76
C ASP A 191 -17.11 7.25 -7.40
N THR A 192 -16.75 8.52 -7.57
CA THR A 192 -17.41 9.46 -8.46
C THR A 192 -16.64 9.47 -9.76
N ALA A 193 -17.32 9.77 -10.89
CA ALA A 193 -16.64 9.81 -12.18
C ALA A 193 -15.36 10.66 -12.10
N PRO A 194 -14.23 10.21 -12.69
CA PRO A 194 -12.97 10.92 -12.56
C PRO A 194 -13.15 12.34 -13.08
N SER A 195 -12.98 13.29 -12.16
CA SER A 195 -12.72 14.69 -12.49
C SER A 195 -11.20 14.85 -12.44
N GLY A 196 -10.64 15.63 -13.37
CA GLY A 196 -9.21 15.89 -13.39
C GLY A 196 -8.69 16.42 -12.05
N VAL A 197 -7.39 16.31 -11.84
CA VAL A 197 -6.72 16.77 -10.63
C VAL A 197 -6.36 18.24 -10.76
N VAL A 198 -6.79 19.07 -9.82
CA VAL A 198 -6.37 20.47 -9.73
C VAL A 198 -5.47 20.64 -8.51
N TRP A 199 -4.27 21.16 -8.71
CA TRP A 199 -3.42 21.60 -7.59
C TRP A 199 -3.70 23.05 -7.25
N VAL A 200 -4.03 23.30 -5.99
CA VAL A 200 -4.36 24.63 -5.47
C VAL A 200 -3.21 25.11 -4.57
N PHE A 201 -2.60 26.22 -4.96
CA PHE A 201 -1.46 26.84 -4.29
C PHE A 201 -1.94 28.08 -3.51
N PRO A 202 -2.16 27.99 -2.19
CA PRO A 202 -2.66 29.10 -1.40
C PRO A 202 -1.64 30.24 -1.28
N GLY A 203 -2.14 31.40 -0.88
CA GLY A 203 -1.29 32.53 -0.50
C GLY A 203 -0.69 32.38 0.90
N GLN A 204 -0.23 33.50 1.45
CA GLN A 204 0.20 33.59 2.85
C GLN A 204 -0.99 33.40 3.81
N GLY A 205 -0.75 32.82 4.99
CA GLY A 205 -1.74 32.57 6.05
C GLY A 205 -1.87 31.10 6.46
N SER A 206 -1.25 30.19 5.72
CA SER A 206 -1.25 28.74 6.01
C SER A 206 -0.01 28.26 6.78
N GLN A 207 0.96 29.14 7.01
CA GLN A 207 2.19 28.82 7.71
C GLN A 207 1.98 28.53 9.19
N TRP A 208 2.81 27.64 9.74
CA TRP A 208 2.93 27.39 11.16
C TRP A 208 4.36 26.92 11.48
N PRO A 209 4.90 27.18 12.69
CA PRO A 209 6.25 26.78 13.05
C PRO A 209 6.44 25.26 12.98
N GLY A 210 7.39 24.81 12.16
CA GLY A 210 7.69 23.40 11.93
C GLY A 210 6.95 22.76 10.75
N MET A 211 6.17 23.53 9.96
CA MET A 211 5.22 23.00 8.97
C MET A 211 5.75 21.99 7.93
N ALA A 212 7.07 22.02 7.68
CA ALA A 212 7.71 21.20 6.66
C ALA A 212 8.84 20.31 7.22
N LEU A 213 9.21 20.47 8.49
CA LEU A 213 10.41 19.82 9.04
C LEU A 213 10.24 18.30 9.12
N GLY A 214 9.06 17.81 9.50
CA GLY A 214 8.78 16.37 9.52
C GLY A 214 8.87 15.72 8.14
N LEU A 215 8.40 16.40 7.08
CA LEU A 215 8.53 15.90 5.69
C LEU A 215 9.96 16.03 5.16
N TRP A 216 10.70 17.05 5.58
CA TRP A 216 12.12 17.18 5.25
C TRP A 216 12.94 16.00 5.81
N GLU A 217 12.56 15.47 6.97
CA GLU A 217 13.25 14.32 7.56
C GLU A 217 12.77 12.97 6.99
N SER A 218 11.48 12.84 6.69
CA SER A 218 10.87 11.56 6.34
C SER A 218 10.72 11.30 4.83
N SER A 219 10.73 12.32 3.99
CA SER A 219 10.52 12.19 2.53
C SER A 219 11.77 12.64 1.75
N PRO A 220 12.52 11.70 1.15
CA PRO A 220 13.69 12.03 0.33
C PRO A 220 13.37 12.95 -0.86
N VAL A 221 12.18 12.81 -1.44
CA VAL A 221 11.72 13.64 -2.57
C VAL A 221 11.50 15.08 -2.11
N PHE A 222 10.82 15.25 -0.98
CA PHE A 222 10.59 16.57 -0.39
C PHE A 222 11.91 17.22 0.01
N ALA A 223 12.77 16.48 0.71
CA ALA A 223 14.08 16.94 1.17
C ALA A 223 14.97 17.39 0.02
N ALA A 224 15.00 16.66 -1.09
CA ALA A 224 15.77 17.01 -2.27
C ALA A 224 15.34 18.36 -2.87
N ARG A 225 14.02 18.58 -3.01
CA ARG A 225 13.50 19.85 -3.54
C ARG A 225 13.71 21.02 -2.58
N MET A 226 13.53 20.80 -1.27
CA MET A 226 13.81 21.82 -0.26
C MET A 226 15.30 22.20 -0.24
N ALA A 227 16.21 21.23 -0.36
CA ALA A 227 17.65 21.48 -0.43
C ALA A 227 18.05 22.25 -1.70
N GLU A 228 17.38 22.00 -2.83
CA GLU A 228 17.58 22.79 -4.05
C GLU A 228 17.14 24.25 -3.85
N CYS A 229 15.98 24.46 -3.22
CA CYS A 229 15.51 25.80 -2.86
C CYS A 229 16.47 26.53 -1.91
N GLU A 230 16.92 25.86 -0.84
CA GLU A 230 17.91 26.38 0.12
C GLU A 230 19.19 26.84 -0.58
N ARG A 231 19.73 26.01 -1.48
CA ARG A 231 20.94 26.34 -2.24
C ARG A 231 20.75 27.59 -3.11
N LEU A 232 19.62 27.70 -3.80
CA LEU A 232 19.32 28.85 -4.66
C LEU A 232 19.05 30.12 -3.83
N LEU A 233 18.45 29.99 -2.65
CA LEU A 233 18.20 31.09 -1.72
C LEU A 233 19.48 31.59 -1.07
N GLY A 234 20.47 30.73 -0.80
CA GLY A 234 21.73 31.13 -0.18
C GLY A 234 22.51 32.21 -0.96
N ASP A 235 22.27 32.34 -2.27
CA ASP A 235 22.85 33.39 -3.11
C ASP A 235 22.07 34.72 -3.06
N MET A 236 20.86 34.71 -2.48
CA MET A 236 19.91 35.83 -2.55
C MET A 236 19.41 36.34 -1.20
N ALA A 237 19.47 35.51 -0.15
CA ALA A 237 18.95 35.77 1.19
C ALA A 237 20.00 35.46 2.26
N ASP A 238 19.92 36.15 3.39
CA ASP A 238 20.86 36.07 4.51
C ASP A 238 20.40 35.13 5.65
N TRP A 239 19.45 34.24 5.35
CA TRP A 239 18.84 33.31 6.30
C TRP A 239 18.77 31.88 5.73
N SER A 240 18.72 30.90 6.63
CA SER A 240 18.58 29.48 6.30
C SER A 240 17.11 29.08 6.23
N LEU A 241 16.68 28.45 5.14
CA LEU A 241 15.30 28.00 4.95
C LEU A 241 14.90 26.99 6.02
N ARG A 242 15.79 26.09 6.40
CA ARG A 242 15.52 25.13 7.50
C ARG A 242 15.34 25.82 8.85
N GLU A 243 16.13 26.85 9.15
CA GLU A 243 16.05 27.57 10.43
C GLU A 243 14.76 28.38 10.53
N VAL A 244 14.42 29.16 9.50
CA VAL A 244 13.22 30.02 9.51
C VAL A 244 11.92 29.22 9.56
N LEU A 245 11.89 27.99 9.02
CA LEU A 245 10.72 27.12 9.13
C LEU A 245 10.43 26.67 10.56
N GLY A 246 11.43 26.68 11.45
CA GLY A 246 11.28 26.35 12.87
C GLY A 246 11.02 27.55 13.76
N ASP A 247 11.15 28.77 13.25
CA ASP A 247 11.09 30.01 14.03
C ASP A 247 9.82 30.83 13.72
N GLU A 248 8.98 30.99 14.74
CA GLU A 248 7.71 31.72 14.60
C GLU A 248 7.92 33.18 14.22
N ALA A 249 8.89 33.86 14.82
CA ALA A 249 9.18 35.28 14.55
C ALA A 249 9.64 35.51 13.11
N SER A 250 10.44 34.59 12.56
CA SER A 250 10.82 34.60 11.14
C SER A 250 9.61 34.42 10.22
N LEU A 251 8.64 33.58 10.57
CA LEU A 251 7.43 33.35 9.78
C LEU A 251 6.42 34.53 9.84
N GLU A 252 6.61 35.50 10.73
CA GLU A 252 5.84 36.76 10.73
C GLU A 252 6.35 37.77 9.68
N ARG A 253 7.63 37.67 9.30
CA ARG A 253 8.27 38.55 8.32
C ARG A 253 7.83 38.18 6.91
N VAL A 254 7.17 39.11 6.21
CA VAL A 254 6.65 38.88 4.84
C VAL A 254 7.74 38.48 3.85
N ASP A 255 8.93 39.08 3.99
CA ASP A 255 10.13 38.83 3.19
C ASP A 255 10.77 37.46 3.41
N VAL A 256 10.39 36.76 4.49
CA VAL A 256 10.87 35.42 4.82
C VAL A 256 9.78 34.37 4.55
N VAL A 257 8.56 34.63 5.03
CA VAL A 257 7.45 33.65 4.96
C VAL A 257 7.02 33.35 3.53
N GLN A 258 7.04 34.32 2.60
CA GLN A 258 6.62 34.07 1.23
C GLN A 258 7.61 33.18 0.46
N PRO A 259 8.93 33.45 0.46
CA PRO A 259 9.91 32.51 -0.10
C PRO A 259 9.88 31.12 0.57
N ALA A 260 9.71 31.06 1.89
CA ALA A 260 9.62 29.80 2.61
C ALA A 260 8.38 28.98 2.20
N LEU A 261 7.21 29.62 2.11
CA LEU A 261 5.98 28.99 1.62
C LEU A 261 6.11 28.54 0.16
N PHE A 262 6.73 29.35 -0.71
CA PHE A 262 7.01 28.95 -2.08
C PHE A 262 7.81 27.65 -2.13
N ALA A 263 8.91 27.56 -1.37
CA ALA A 263 9.76 26.37 -1.32
C ALA A 263 9.00 25.13 -0.82
N VAL A 264 8.18 25.28 0.21
CA VAL A 264 7.33 24.19 0.72
C VAL A 264 6.31 23.74 -0.33
N LEU A 265 5.60 24.68 -0.97
CA LEU A 265 4.56 24.38 -1.93
C LEU A 265 5.09 23.66 -3.18
N VAL A 266 6.21 24.11 -3.74
CA VAL A 266 6.84 23.42 -4.89
C VAL A 266 7.41 22.07 -4.49
N SER A 267 7.89 21.90 -3.24
CA SER A 267 8.36 20.61 -2.74
C SER A 267 7.22 19.61 -2.50
N LEU A 268 6.06 20.06 -2.03
CA LEU A 268 4.85 19.23 -1.95
C LEU A 268 4.37 18.77 -3.33
N ALA A 269 4.43 19.65 -4.33
CA ALA A 269 4.10 19.29 -5.71
C ALA A 269 4.98 18.13 -6.23
N GLU A 270 6.26 18.09 -5.88
CA GLU A 270 7.16 17.00 -6.25
C GLU A 270 6.85 15.69 -5.52
N VAL A 271 6.43 15.76 -4.25
CA VAL A 271 5.96 14.56 -3.52
C VAL A 271 4.76 13.95 -4.23
N TRP A 272 3.77 14.76 -4.60
CA TRP A 272 2.61 14.28 -5.35
C TRP A 272 2.99 13.67 -6.71
N ARG A 273 3.91 14.29 -7.45
CA ARG A 273 4.46 13.72 -8.68
C ARG A 273 5.14 12.37 -8.49
N SER A 274 5.89 12.22 -7.40
CA SER A 274 6.63 10.98 -7.14
C SER A 274 5.74 9.76 -6.96
N VAL A 275 4.47 9.96 -6.59
CA VAL A 275 3.46 8.91 -6.47
C VAL A 275 2.54 8.81 -7.71
N GLY A 276 2.93 9.45 -8.82
CA GLY A 276 2.22 9.41 -10.09
C GLY A 276 1.04 10.36 -10.22
N LEU A 277 0.84 11.26 -9.26
CA LEU A 277 -0.24 12.25 -9.30
C LEU A 277 0.28 13.53 -9.97
N VAL A 278 -0.18 13.77 -11.20
CA VAL A 278 0.15 14.96 -12.01
C VAL A 278 -1.13 15.78 -12.20
N PRO A 279 -1.09 17.11 -12.07
CA PRO A 279 -2.29 17.93 -12.19
C PRO A 279 -2.71 18.09 -13.66
N ASP A 280 -4.01 18.12 -13.89
CA ASP A 280 -4.62 18.58 -15.15
C ASP A 280 -4.69 20.12 -15.21
N ALA A 281 -4.77 20.77 -14.04
CA ALA A 281 -4.71 22.22 -13.92
C ALA A 281 -4.04 22.65 -12.60
N VAL A 282 -3.48 23.86 -12.60
CA VAL A 282 -2.97 24.52 -11.40
C VAL A 282 -3.71 25.83 -11.19
N ILE A 283 -3.98 26.18 -9.94
CA ILE A 283 -4.54 27.48 -9.55
C ILE A 283 -3.72 28.00 -8.38
N GLY A 284 -3.27 29.24 -8.46
CA GLY A 284 -2.62 29.93 -7.34
C GLY A 284 -3.48 31.07 -6.83
N HIS A 285 -3.34 31.40 -5.54
CA HIS A 285 -3.94 32.58 -4.96
C HIS A 285 -2.85 33.59 -4.57
N SER A 286 -2.86 34.77 -5.21
CA SER A 286 -1.88 35.84 -4.96
C SER A 286 -0.44 35.32 -5.13
N GLN A 287 0.42 35.37 -4.11
CA GLN A 287 1.79 34.86 -4.19
C GLN A 287 1.86 33.37 -4.58
N GLY A 288 0.82 32.59 -4.25
CA GLY A 288 0.74 31.17 -4.61
C GLY A 288 0.70 30.93 -6.13
N GLU A 289 0.37 31.93 -6.95
CA GLU A 289 0.47 31.84 -8.41
C GLU A 289 1.90 31.61 -8.89
N ILE A 290 2.90 32.10 -8.15
CA ILE A 290 4.31 31.89 -8.48
C ILE A 290 4.67 30.40 -8.30
N ALA A 291 4.24 29.80 -7.18
CA ALA A 291 4.41 28.36 -6.93
C ALA A 291 3.63 27.51 -7.94
N ALA A 292 2.40 27.91 -8.30
CA ALA A 292 1.60 27.24 -9.32
C ALA A 292 2.28 27.27 -10.70
N ALA A 293 2.79 28.43 -11.13
CA ALA A 293 3.49 28.60 -12.40
C ALA A 293 4.80 27.77 -12.43
N CYS A 294 5.55 27.76 -11.32
CA CYS A 294 6.75 26.93 -11.19
C CYS A 294 6.39 25.44 -11.24
N ALA A 295 5.38 25.01 -10.49
CA ALA A 295 4.91 23.64 -10.50
C ALA A 295 4.49 23.24 -11.93
N ALA A 296 3.71 24.06 -12.65
CA ALA A 296 3.32 23.79 -14.03
C ALA A 296 4.46 23.86 -15.06
N GLY A 297 5.69 24.20 -14.66
CA GLY A 297 6.85 24.31 -15.57
C GLY A 297 6.82 25.56 -16.46
N MET A 298 5.99 26.56 -16.12
CA MET A 298 5.90 27.82 -16.85
C MET A 298 7.08 28.76 -16.55
N ILE A 299 7.64 28.65 -15.34
CA ILE A 299 8.83 29.37 -14.90
C ILE A 299 9.81 28.39 -14.25
N SER A 300 11.10 28.72 -14.31
CA SER A 300 12.12 27.92 -13.64
C SER A 300 12.02 28.06 -12.11
N LEU A 301 12.56 27.09 -11.36
CA LEU A 301 12.61 27.18 -9.90
C LEU A 301 13.38 28.42 -9.43
N GLU A 302 14.50 28.71 -10.08
CA GLU A 302 15.34 29.88 -9.78
C GLU A 302 14.61 31.20 -10.04
N ASP A 303 13.93 31.33 -11.18
CA ASP A 303 13.14 32.53 -11.48
C ASP A 303 11.95 32.68 -10.53
N GLY A 304 11.30 31.57 -10.15
CA GLY A 304 10.25 31.56 -9.14
C GLY A 304 10.74 32.07 -7.78
N LEU A 305 11.89 31.59 -7.31
CA LEU A 305 12.52 32.05 -6.06
C LEU A 305 12.91 33.53 -6.12
N ARG A 306 13.51 33.97 -7.23
CA ARG A 306 13.84 35.39 -7.45
C ARG A 306 12.60 36.28 -7.43
N LEU A 307 11.53 35.85 -8.10
CA LEU A 307 10.29 36.61 -8.19
C LEU A 307 9.61 36.74 -6.83
N VAL A 308 9.47 35.64 -6.08
CA VAL A 308 8.83 35.68 -4.76
C VAL A 308 9.65 36.51 -3.77
N LEU A 309 10.98 36.39 -3.77
CA LEU A 309 11.87 37.15 -2.89
C LEU A 309 11.81 38.65 -3.16
N ARG A 310 11.98 39.07 -4.42
CA ARG A 310 11.94 40.50 -4.79
C ARG A 310 10.56 41.11 -4.53
N ARG A 311 9.49 40.35 -4.76
CA ARG A 311 8.12 40.77 -4.44
C ARG A 311 7.95 40.97 -2.94
N SER A 312 8.41 40.03 -2.13
CA SER A 312 8.23 40.09 -0.68
C SER A 312 9.07 41.20 -0.03
N GLU A 313 10.30 41.43 -0.52
CA GLU A 313 11.15 42.57 -0.13
C GLU A 313 10.49 43.93 -0.45
N ALA A 314 9.90 44.07 -1.65
CA ALA A 314 9.21 45.30 -2.04
C ALA A 314 8.01 45.61 -1.13
N ILE A 315 7.28 44.57 -0.71
CA ILE A 315 6.17 44.70 0.25
C ILE A 315 6.70 45.12 1.62
N ALA A 316 7.74 44.44 2.12
CA ALA A 316 8.34 44.71 3.43
C ALA A 316 8.84 46.15 3.55
N THR A 317 9.50 46.66 2.51
CA THR A 317 10.15 47.98 2.49
C THR A 317 9.19 49.14 2.17
N GLY A 318 8.16 48.92 1.37
CA GLY A 318 7.37 50.02 0.78
C GLY A 318 5.88 50.05 1.12
N LEU A 319 5.29 48.95 1.58
CA LEU A 319 3.83 48.78 1.68
C LEU A 319 3.34 48.37 3.08
N SER A 320 4.24 47.88 3.95
CA SER A 320 3.93 47.58 5.34
C SER A 320 3.43 48.82 6.09
N GLY A 321 2.25 48.71 6.71
CA GLY A 321 1.63 49.78 7.50
C GLY A 321 0.91 50.88 6.71
N ARG A 322 0.76 50.74 5.38
CA ARG A 322 0.09 51.76 4.53
C ARG A 322 -1.29 51.40 3.99
N GLY A 323 -1.75 50.16 4.19
CA GLY A 323 -3.14 49.70 4.01
C GLY A 323 -3.82 50.09 2.69
N GLY A 324 -3.91 49.14 1.75
CA GLY A 324 -4.75 49.25 0.53
C GLY A 324 -4.05 49.89 -0.66
#